data_AF-X6FQ10-F1
#
_entry.id   AF-X6FQ10-F1
#
_cell.length_a   1.000
_cell.length_b   1.000
_cell.length_c   1.000
_cell.angle_alpha   90.00
_cell.angle_beta   90.00
_cell.angle_gamma   90.00
#
_symmetry.space_group_name_H-M   'P 1'
#
loop_
_entity.id
_entity.type
_entity.pdbx_description
1 polymer ?
#
loop_
_entity_poly.entity_id
_entity_poly.type
_entity_poly.pdbx_seq_one_letter_code
_entity_poly.pdbx_strand_id
1 'polypeptide(L)'
;MTNNIRLMKASDIPAFVDEMIEAGCDICAIGHLGYSAGDVDRKVPWRKVRRIVEEFGDRDHLLPEIVAYLRSIGRYIELSSSTNEGRRPHKTGTRSWNV
;
A
#
# COMPACT_ATOMS: atom_id res chain seq x y z
N MET A 1 0.39 10.74 -30.93
CA MET A 1 0.68 11.87 -30.03
C MET A 1 1.29 11.30 -28.77
N THR A 2 2.62 11.36 -28.62
CA THR A 2 3.27 11.04 -27.35
C THR A 2 2.98 12.20 -26.40
N ASN A 3 2.02 12.02 -25.50
CA ASN A 3 1.82 12.95 -24.40
C ASN A 3 3.15 12.98 -23.62
N ASN A 4 3.75 14.16 -23.47
CA ASN A 4 4.86 14.36 -22.55
C ASN A 4 4.33 14.13 -21.13
N ILE A 5 4.34 12.88 -20.70
CA ILE A 5 3.97 12.48 -19.35
C ILE A 5 5.05 13.08 -18.44
N ARG A 6 4.65 13.99 -17.55
CA ARG A 6 5.55 14.48 -16.50
C ARG A 6 5.97 13.26 -15.68
N LEU A 7 7.26 13.12 -15.41
CA LEU A 7 7.78 12.09 -14.53
C LEU A 7 8.07 12.74 -13.18
N MET A 8 7.50 12.16 -12.12
CA MET A 8 7.78 12.58 -10.75
C MET A 8 9.25 12.31 -10.41
N LYS A 9 9.88 13.16 -9.60
CA LYS A 9 11.24 12.92 -9.10
C LYS A 9 11.21 12.35 -7.68
N ALA A 10 12.25 11.62 -7.31
CA ALA A 10 12.39 11.10 -5.95
C ALA A 10 12.40 12.21 -4.88
N SER A 11 12.88 13.41 -5.23
CA SER A 11 12.84 14.60 -4.35
C SER A 11 11.42 15.07 -4.03
N ASP A 12 10.45 14.73 -4.88
CA ASP A 12 9.08 15.21 -4.78
C ASP A 12 8.21 14.28 -3.92
N ILE A 13 8.74 13.11 -3.51
CA ILE A 13 8.04 12.10 -2.71
C ILE A 13 7.49 12.67 -1.40
N PRO A 14 8.25 13.44 -0.59
CA PRO A 14 7.70 14.03 0.62
C PRO A 14 6.52 14.97 0.35
N ALA A 15 6.66 15.88 -0.61
CA ALA A 15 5.61 16.83 -0.97
C ALA A 15 4.35 16.13 -1.50
N PHE A 16 4.53 15.09 -2.33
CA PHE A 16 3.42 14.27 -2.81
C PHE A 16 2.66 13.58 -1.68
N VAL A 17 3.37 13.00 -0.70
CA VAL A 17 2.74 12.34 0.45
C VAL A 17 1.98 13.34 1.32
N ASP A 18 2.56 14.53 1.56
CA ASP A 18 1.92 15.59 2.31
C ASP A 18 0.63 16.08 1.62
N GLU A 19 0.66 16.34 0.31
CA GLU A 19 -0.52 16.76 -0.44
C GLU A 19 -1.63 15.69 -0.44
N MET A 20 -1.26 14.41 -0.50
CA MET A 20 -2.22 13.30 -0.38
C MET A 20 -2.88 13.29 1.01
N ILE A 21 -2.10 13.50 2.08
CA ILE A 21 -2.63 13.58 3.45
C ILE A 21 -3.54 14.81 3.62
N GLU A 22 -3.14 15.98 3.11
CA GLU A 22 -3.98 17.20 3.10
C GLU A 22 -5.22 17.08 2.22
N ALA A 23 -5.20 16.22 1.22
CA ALA A 23 -6.40 15.85 0.45
C ALA A 23 -7.35 14.94 1.23
N GLY A 24 -6.91 14.43 2.39
CA GLY A 24 -7.65 13.49 3.23
C GLY A 24 -7.42 12.04 2.85
N CYS A 25 -6.47 11.72 1.97
CA CYS A 25 -6.10 10.33 1.69
C CYS A 25 -5.33 9.73 2.85
N ASP A 26 -5.68 8.51 3.22
CA ASP A 26 -4.84 7.68 4.06
C ASP A 26 -3.88 6.88 3.17
N ILE A 27 -2.75 7.51 2.86
CA ILE A 27 -1.68 6.90 2.07
C ILE A 27 -0.80 6.03 2.97
N CYS A 28 -0.66 4.75 2.63
CA CYS A 28 0.13 3.79 3.40
C CYS A 28 0.81 2.75 2.51
N ALA A 29 2.02 2.32 2.89
CA ALA A 29 2.71 1.22 2.22
C ALA A 29 2.06 -0.13 2.56
N ILE A 30 1.90 -1.01 1.57
CA ILE A 30 1.44 -2.39 1.74
C ILE A 30 2.62 -3.31 1.46
N GLY A 31 3.18 -3.90 2.53
CA GLY A 31 4.39 -4.71 2.44
C GLY A 31 5.55 -3.94 1.80
N HIS A 32 6.17 -4.53 0.77
CA HIS A 32 7.33 -3.96 0.08
C HIS A 32 7.07 -3.63 -1.40
N LEU A 33 5.91 -3.99 -1.93
CA LEU A 33 5.65 -4.00 -3.37
C LEU A 33 4.81 -2.82 -3.85
N GLY A 34 4.12 -2.14 -2.95
CA GLY A 34 3.27 -1.01 -3.33
C GLY A 34 2.71 -0.26 -2.14
N TYR A 35 1.87 0.71 -2.45
CA TYR A 35 1.17 1.53 -1.46
C TYR A 35 -0.31 1.64 -1.84
N SER A 36 -1.15 1.86 -0.84
CA SER A 36 -2.56 2.19 -1.00
C SER A 36 -2.74 3.69 -0.82
N ALA A 37 -3.47 4.30 -1.74
CA ALA A 37 -4.05 5.63 -1.58
C ALA A 37 -5.54 5.47 -1.33
N GLY A 38 -5.88 5.03 -0.13
CA GLY A 38 -7.25 4.73 0.29
C GLY A 38 -7.91 5.91 0.98
N ASP A 39 -9.22 5.87 1.00
CA ASP A 39 -10.03 6.75 1.83
C ASP A 39 -10.69 5.87 2.89
N VAL A 40 -10.38 6.11 4.15
CA VAL A 40 -10.94 5.36 5.28
C VAL A 40 -12.43 5.66 5.43
N ASP A 41 -12.90 6.83 4.99
CA ASP A 41 -14.21 7.39 5.28
C ASP A 41 -15.10 7.67 4.05
N ARG A 42 -14.63 7.40 2.82
CA ARG A 42 -15.29 7.73 1.53
C ARG A 42 -15.61 9.22 1.32
N LYS A 43 -14.94 10.12 2.04
CA LYS A 43 -15.11 11.59 1.96
C LYS A 43 -14.07 12.29 1.08
N VAL A 44 -13.02 11.60 0.68
CA VAL A 44 -11.96 12.14 -0.17
C VAL A 44 -12.52 12.45 -1.55
N PRO A 45 -12.44 13.70 -2.01
CA PRO A 45 -12.82 14.04 -3.35
C PRO A 45 -11.83 13.39 -4.32
N TRP A 46 -12.23 12.30 -4.98
CA TRP A 46 -11.41 11.62 -5.99
C TRP A 46 -10.83 12.59 -7.05
N ARG A 47 -11.56 13.69 -7.32
CA ARG A 47 -11.12 14.77 -8.22
C ARG A 47 -9.89 15.51 -7.70
N LYS A 48 -9.78 15.73 -6.38
CA LYS A 48 -8.62 16.38 -5.75
C LYS A 48 -7.40 15.46 -5.83
N VAL A 49 -7.58 14.19 -5.49
CA VAL A 49 -6.53 13.16 -5.60
C VAL A 49 -6.02 13.07 -7.02
N ARG A 50 -6.92 12.94 -8.01
CA ARG A 50 -6.53 12.86 -9.42
C ARG A 50 -5.70 14.07 -9.86
N ARG A 51 -6.06 15.29 -9.44
CA ARG A 51 -5.29 16.50 -9.77
C ARG A 51 -3.87 16.45 -9.21
N ILE A 52 -3.72 16.02 -7.96
CA ILE A 52 -2.40 15.82 -7.34
C ILE A 52 -1.61 14.80 -8.16
N VAL A 53 -2.19 13.64 -8.48
CA VAL A 53 -1.51 12.62 -9.31
C VAL A 53 -1.08 13.18 -10.66
N GLU A 54 -1.95 13.92 -11.34
CA GLU A 54 -1.66 14.54 -12.64
C GLU A 54 -0.57 15.62 -12.56
N GLU A 55 -0.48 16.35 -11.45
CA GLU A 55 0.48 17.44 -11.23
C GLU A 55 1.91 16.93 -11.04
N PHE A 56 2.07 15.91 -10.17
CA PHE A 56 3.35 15.25 -9.93
C PHE A 56 3.77 14.35 -11.09
N GLY A 57 2.80 13.81 -11.83
CA GLY A 57 3.04 12.98 -13.00
C GLY A 57 3.19 11.48 -12.69
N ASP A 58 3.74 10.74 -13.66
CA ASP A 58 3.96 9.30 -13.52
C ASP A 58 5.01 9.00 -12.44
N ARG A 59 4.67 8.02 -11.62
CA ARG A 59 5.36 7.63 -10.38
C ARG A 59 5.57 6.13 -10.29
N ASP A 60 5.16 5.37 -11.29
CA ASP A 60 5.28 3.91 -11.28
C ASP A 60 6.74 3.48 -11.14
N HIS A 61 7.66 4.26 -11.71
CA HIS A 61 9.09 4.05 -11.57
C HIS A 61 9.64 4.38 -10.16
N LEU A 62 8.89 5.12 -9.32
CA LEU A 62 9.25 5.50 -7.95
C LEU A 62 8.48 4.72 -6.87
N LEU A 63 7.74 3.68 -7.26
CA LEU A 63 7.03 2.83 -6.31
C LEU A 63 7.91 2.36 -5.13
N PRO A 64 9.12 1.82 -5.33
CA PRO A 64 9.94 1.36 -4.21
C PRO A 64 10.40 2.51 -3.31
N GLU A 65 10.69 3.69 -3.86
CA GLU A 65 11.10 4.88 -3.10
C GLU A 65 9.95 5.46 -2.28
N ILE A 66 8.74 5.51 -2.86
CA ILE A 66 7.53 5.93 -2.14
C ILE A 66 7.26 4.98 -0.98
N VAL A 67 7.36 3.67 -1.21
CA VAL A 67 7.20 2.65 -0.16
C VAL A 67 8.25 2.82 0.94
N ALA A 68 9.52 3.02 0.58
CA ALA A 68 10.59 3.24 1.54
C ALA A 68 10.34 4.49 2.40
N TYR A 69 9.88 5.58 1.79
CA TYR A 69 9.52 6.80 2.49
C TYR A 69 8.31 6.60 3.42
N LEU A 70 7.23 5.97 2.96
CA LEU A 70 6.05 5.68 3.78
C LEU A 70 6.41 4.82 5.00
N ARG A 71 7.33 3.87 4.87
CA ARG A 71 7.84 3.06 5.99
C ARG A 71 8.68 3.87 6.96
N SER A 72 9.50 4.82 6.47
CA SER A 72 10.34 5.65 7.34
C SER A 72 9.52 6.58 8.24
N ILE A 73 8.35 7.03 7.75
CA ILE A 73 7.39 7.83 8.54
C ILE A 73 6.38 6.97 9.33
N GLY A 74 6.52 5.64 9.31
CA GLY A 74 5.67 4.71 10.06
C GLY A 74 4.29 4.45 9.46
N ARG A 75 4.02 4.86 8.21
CA ARG A 75 2.75 4.63 7.51
C ARG A 75 2.80 3.36 6.66
N TYR A 76 2.84 2.19 7.30
CA TYR A 76 2.86 0.91 6.60
C TYR A 76 2.01 -0.16 7.29
N ILE A 77 1.49 -1.07 6.48
CA ILE A 77 0.80 -2.29 6.93
C ILE A 77 1.75 -3.45 6.66
N GLU A 78 2.18 -4.11 7.73
CA GLU A 78 2.94 -5.35 7.62
C GLU A 78 1.99 -6.48 7.24
N LEU A 79 2.20 -7.07 6.07
CA LEU A 79 1.57 -8.32 5.71
C LEU A 79 2.28 -9.42 6.49
N SER A 80 1.90 -9.62 7.75
CA SER A 80 2.28 -10.84 8.45
C SER A 80 1.73 -11.99 7.62
N SER A 81 2.61 -12.78 6.99
CA SER A 81 2.20 -14.09 6.48
C SER A 81 1.46 -14.74 7.63
N SER A 82 0.22 -15.16 7.42
CA SER A 82 -0.50 -15.90 8.45
C SER A 82 0.36 -17.13 8.79
N THR A 83 1.18 -17.03 9.83
CA THR A 83 1.68 -18.22 10.50
C THR A 83 0.41 -18.94 10.88
N ASN A 84 0.28 -20.13 10.31
CA ASN A 84 -0.92 -20.94 10.26
C ASN A 84 -1.18 -21.54 11.66
N GLU A 85 -1.23 -20.69 12.68
CA GLU A 85 -1.34 -21.02 14.10
C GLU A 85 -2.82 -21.25 14.41
N GLY A 86 -3.35 -22.29 13.78
CA GLY A 86 -4.77 -22.62 13.84
C GLY A 86 -5.11 -23.98 13.24
N ARG A 87 -4.23 -24.61 12.45
CA ARG A 87 -4.42 -26.03 12.12
C ARG A 87 -4.08 -26.87 13.35
N ARG A 88 -5.10 -27.08 14.20
CA ARG A 88 -5.11 -28.20 15.15
C ARG A 88 -4.75 -29.46 14.35
N PRO A 89 -3.72 -30.23 14.75
CA PRO A 89 -3.50 -31.53 14.12
C PRO A 89 -4.77 -32.34 14.31
N HIS A 90 -5.34 -32.84 13.21
CA HIS A 90 -6.35 -33.88 13.26
C HIS A 90 -5.70 -35.03 14.04
N LYS A 91 -6.17 -35.32 15.25
CA LYS A 91 -5.77 -36.55 15.93
C LYS A 91 -6.36 -37.68 15.11
N THR A 92 -5.56 -38.28 14.24
CA THR A 92 -5.88 -39.57 13.63
C THR A 92 -5.94 -40.56 14.78
N GLY A 93 -7.13 -40.75 15.35
CA GLY A 93 -7.36 -41.79 16.33
C GLY A 93 -7.09 -43.12 15.64
N THR A 94 -6.03 -43.79 16.04
CA THR A 94 -5.78 -45.19 15.70
C THR A 94 -6.95 -46.00 16.24
N ARG A 95 -7.94 -46.26 15.40
CA ARG A 95 -8.99 -47.22 15.70
C ARG A 95 -8.36 -48.60 15.56
N SER A 96 -7.88 -49.13 16.68
CA SER A 96 -7.52 -50.54 16.80
C SER A 96 -8.79 -51.35 16.53
N TRP A 97 -8.86 -52.00 15.37
CA TRP A 97 -9.86 -53.03 15.13
C TRP A 97 -9.26 -54.34 15.64
N ASN A 98 -9.73 -54.79 16.80
CA ASN A 98 -9.54 -56.18 17.20
C ASN A 98 -10.61 -57.00 16.47
N VAL A 99 -10.19 -57.98 15.68
CA VAL A 99 -10.99 -59.14 15.26
C VAL A 99 -10.21 -60.41 15.57
#